data_AF-A0A452T3X7-F1
#
_entry.id   AF-A0A452T3X7-F1
#
_cell.length_a   1.000
_cell.length_b   1.000
_cell.length_c   1.000
_cell.angle_alpha   90.00
_cell.angle_beta   90.00
_cell.angle_gamma   90.00
#
_symmetry.space_group_name_H-M   'P 1'
#
loop_
_entity.id
_entity.type
_entity.pdbx_description
1 polymer ?
#
loop_
_entity_poly.entity_id
_entity_poly.type
_entity_poly.pdbx_seq_one_letter_code
_entity_poly.pdbx_strand_id
1 'polypeptide(L)'
;ERRVLGVIVTLTLEIPTFDKPDDAKTTQPNAMESTEEEPVHLPCNHSTISGNEYIYWYRQIPNQGPEYMIHGLKDNVTDGKATLIVAVGRKSSTLILPRVTLGDAGVYYCILREGKGDENLP
;
A
#
# COMPACT_ATOMS: atom_id res chain seq x y z
N GLU A 1 1.00 3.18 37.23
CA GLU A 1 1.46 3.56 35.88
C GLU A 1 0.25 4.02 35.08
N ARG A 2 0.24 5.25 34.56
CA ARG A 2 -0.88 5.76 33.78
C ARG A 2 -0.81 5.11 32.39
N ARG A 3 -1.77 4.25 32.04
CA ARG A 3 -2.01 3.89 30.64
C ARG A 3 -2.35 5.17 29.91
N VAL A 4 -1.42 5.72 29.14
CA VAL A 4 -1.77 6.68 28.10
C VAL A 4 -2.59 5.87 27.11
N LEU A 5 -3.91 6.07 27.07
CA LEU A 5 -4.74 5.54 26.00
C LEU A 5 -4.31 6.32 24.75
N GLY A 6 -3.34 5.80 24.01
CA GLY A 6 -2.97 6.36 22.71
C GLY A 6 -4.17 6.32 21.77
N VAL A 7 -4.25 7.30 20.86
CA VAL A 7 -5.31 7.33 19.85
C VAL A 7 -5.06 6.17 18.89
N ILE A 8 -6.04 5.27 18.75
CA ILE A 8 -5.96 4.18 17.76
C ILE A 8 -6.38 4.75 16.41
N VAL A 9 -5.52 4.58 15.41
CA VAL A 9 -5.79 4.92 14.01
C VAL A 9 -6.07 3.63 13.25
N THR A 10 -7.25 3.57 12.63
CA THR A 10 -7.66 2.45 11.77
C THR A 10 -7.45 2.83 10.31
N LEU A 11 -6.68 2.00 9.60
CA LEU A 11 -6.47 2.11 8.16
C LEU A 11 -7.22 0.97 7.49
N THR A 12 -8.17 1.29 6.62
CA THR A 12 -8.91 0.27 5.87
C THR A 12 -8.09 -0.11 4.65
N LEU A 13 -8.02 -1.39 4.31
CA LEU A 13 -7.47 -1.80 3.03
C LEU A 13 -8.54 -2.52 2.21
N GLU A 14 -8.68 -2.08 0.97
CA GLU A 14 -9.71 -2.58 0.06
C GLU A 14 -9.06 -2.88 -1.28
N ILE A 15 -9.44 -3.99 -1.92
CA ILE A 15 -9.02 -4.26 -3.29
C ILE A 15 -10.05 -3.57 -4.19
N PRO A 16 -9.64 -2.76 -5.18
CA PRO A 16 -10.58 -2.14 -6.10
C PRO A 16 -11.40 -3.25 -6.79
N THR A 17 -12.72 -3.22 -6.60
CA THR A 17 -13.70 -4.21 -7.12
C THR A 17 -13.85 -4.20 -8.66
N PHE A 18 -12.90 -3.56 -9.36
CA PHE A 18 -12.82 -3.54 -10.81
C PHE A 18 -12.36 -4.88 -11.39
N ASP A 19 -11.62 -5.69 -10.62
CA ASP A 19 -11.30 -7.06 -11.00
C ASP A 19 -12.41 -8.01 -10.53
N LYS A 20 -12.80 -8.95 -11.40
CA LYS A 20 -13.65 -10.06 -10.96
C LYS A 20 -12.96 -10.74 -9.77
N PRO A 21 -13.70 -11.23 -8.76
CA PRO A 21 -13.10 -11.89 -7.61
C PRO A 21 -12.21 -13.10 -7.97
N ASP A 22 -12.41 -13.69 -9.16
CA ASP A 22 -11.59 -14.79 -9.70
C ASP A 22 -10.26 -14.33 -10.34
N ASP A 23 -10.14 -13.04 -10.72
CA ASP A 23 -8.98 -12.47 -11.44
C ASP A 23 -8.16 -11.49 -10.59
N ALA A 24 -8.51 -11.33 -9.30
CA ALA A 24 -7.80 -10.41 -8.41
C ALA A 24 -6.32 -10.82 -8.26
N LYS A 25 -5.43 -10.00 -8.83
CA LYS A 25 -3.98 -10.22 -8.76
C LYS A 25 -3.39 -9.92 -7.39
N THR A 26 -4.11 -9.18 -6.56
CA THR A 26 -3.66 -8.74 -5.23
C THR A 26 -4.63 -9.16 -4.12
N THR A 27 -4.14 -9.33 -2.91
CA THR A 27 -4.94 -9.64 -1.72
C THR A 27 -4.46 -8.85 -0.51
N GLN A 28 -5.38 -8.27 0.25
CA GLN A 28 -5.09 -7.42 1.42
C GLN A 28 -6.01 -7.79 2.59
N PRO A 29 -5.58 -7.59 3.86
CA PRO A 29 -6.47 -7.66 5.01
C PRO A 29 -7.49 -6.50 4.96
N ASN A 30 -8.65 -6.64 5.62
CA ASN A 30 -9.69 -5.59 5.56
C ASN A 30 -9.29 -4.28 6.25
N ALA A 31 -8.49 -4.37 7.31
CA ALA A 31 -8.05 -3.20 8.07
C ALA A 31 -6.77 -3.51 8.84
N MET A 32 -5.98 -2.47 9.10
CA MET A 32 -4.86 -2.46 10.03
C MET A 32 -5.08 -1.39 11.08
N GLU A 33 -4.65 -1.66 12.31
CA GLU A 33 -4.73 -0.72 13.41
C GLU A 33 -3.31 -0.40 13.89
N SER A 34 -3.06 0.87 14.17
CA SER A 34 -1.86 1.30 14.87
C SER A 34 -2.19 2.40 15.85
N THR A 35 -1.29 2.63 16.80
CA THR A 35 -1.40 3.79 17.69
C THR A 35 -0.84 5.01 16.95
N GLU A 36 -1.40 6.19 17.20
CA GLU A 36 -0.85 7.44 16.66
C GLU A 36 0.64 7.58 17.03
N GLU A 37 1.41 8.13 16.09
CA GLU A 37 2.88 8.27 16.11
C GLU A 37 3.68 6.95 15.99
N GLU A 38 3.03 5.80 16.04
CA GLU A 38 3.66 4.49 15.81
C GLU A 38 3.65 4.11 14.32
N PRO A 39 4.58 3.23 13.89
CA PRO A 39 4.57 2.73 12.53
C PRO A 39 3.36 1.80 12.29
N VAL A 40 2.91 1.73 11.04
CA VAL A 40 1.94 0.71 10.59
C VAL A 40 2.44 0.01 9.34
N HIS A 41 2.19 -1.29 9.28
CA HIS A 41 2.59 -2.15 8.19
C HIS A 41 1.33 -2.61 7.45
N LEU A 42 1.19 -2.20 6.19
CA LEU A 42 0.06 -2.52 5.34
C LEU A 42 0.51 -3.59 4.34
N PRO A 43 0.16 -4.87 4.56
CA PRO A 43 0.59 -5.95 3.68
C PRO A 43 -0.29 -6.04 2.43
N CYS A 44 0.32 -6.47 1.34
CA CYS A 44 -0.36 -6.81 0.09
C CYS A 44 0.30 -8.04 -0.53
N ASN A 45 -0.47 -9.10 -0.73
CA ASN A 45 -0.04 -10.33 -1.37
C ASN A 45 -0.36 -10.28 -2.87
N HIS A 46 0.51 -10.89 -3.67
CA HIS A 46 0.43 -10.90 -5.14
C HIS A 46 0.30 -12.36 -5.61
N SER A 47 -0.82 -12.71 -6.22
CA SER A 47 -1.10 -14.08 -6.70
C SER A 47 -0.37 -14.36 -8.02
N THR A 48 -0.43 -13.42 -8.96
CA THR A 48 0.29 -13.46 -10.24
C THR A 48 0.90 -12.10 -10.53
N ILE A 49 2.23 -12.05 -10.59
CA ILE A 49 2.98 -10.86 -10.98
C ILE A 49 3.91 -11.19 -12.15
N SER A 50 3.77 -10.44 -13.24
CA SER A 50 4.59 -10.54 -14.44
C SER A 50 5.89 -9.73 -14.28
N GLY A 51 6.89 -10.02 -15.10
CA GLY A 51 8.26 -9.50 -14.93
C GLY A 51 8.35 -7.97 -14.81
N ASN A 52 7.52 -7.24 -15.56
CA ASN A 52 7.57 -5.78 -15.68
C ASN A 52 6.38 -5.08 -14.97
N GLU A 53 5.52 -5.81 -14.26
CA GLU A 53 4.46 -5.20 -13.46
C GLU A 53 5.05 -4.53 -12.24
N TYR A 54 4.81 -3.23 -12.04
CA TYR A 54 5.15 -2.52 -10.81
C TYR A 54 4.03 -2.66 -9.77
N ILE A 55 4.43 -2.66 -8.51
CA ILE A 55 3.54 -2.65 -7.35
C ILE A 55 3.32 -1.19 -6.98
N TYR A 56 2.09 -0.71 -7.10
CA TYR A 56 1.71 0.64 -6.73
C TYR A 56 0.85 0.63 -5.48
N TRP A 57 1.11 1.57 -4.59
CA TRP A 57 0.26 1.87 -3.44
C TRP A 57 -0.42 3.22 -3.63
N TYR A 58 -1.72 3.21 -3.38
CA TYR A 58 -2.56 4.39 -3.38
C TYR A 58 -3.28 4.52 -2.04
N ARG A 59 -3.61 5.75 -1.72
CA ARG A 59 -4.46 6.12 -0.61
C ARG A 59 -5.65 6.89 -1.15
N GLN A 60 -6.85 6.51 -0.76
CA GLN A 60 -8.06 7.24 -1.07
C GLN A 60 -8.47 8.09 0.12
N ILE A 61 -8.48 9.40 -0.11
CA ILE A 61 -9.00 10.38 0.84
C ILE A 61 -10.47 10.63 0.48
N PRO A 62 -11.40 10.59 1.45
CA PRO A 62 -12.79 10.94 1.21
C PRO A 62 -12.91 12.27 0.46
N ASN A 63 -13.69 12.30 -0.62
CA ASN A 63 -13.96 13.48 -1.46
C ASN A 63 -12.78 14.00 -2.31
N GLN A 64 -11.59 13.39 -2.28
CA GLN A 64 -10.45 13.81 -3.11
C GLN A 64 -10.03 12.76 -4.15
N GLY A 65 -10.59 11.56 -4.07
CA GLY A 65 -10.22 10.45 -4.95
C GLY A 65 -8.91 9.78 -4.53
N PRO A 66 -8.34 8.90 -5.37
CA PRO A 66 -7.12 8.21 -5.04
C PRO A 66 -5.87 9.06 -5.28
N GLU A 67 -5.02 9.13 -4.26
CA GLU A 67 -3.70 9.75 -4.26
C GLU A 67 -2.62 8.67 -4.36
N TYR A 68 -1.64 8.90 -5.24
CA TYR A 68 -0.47 8.04 -5.37
C TYR A 68 0.45 8.21 -4.16
N MET A 69 0.92 7.10 -3.59
CA MET A 69 1.90 7.13 -2.48
C MET A 69 3.29 6.72 -2.94
N ILE A 70 3.43 5.47 -3.40
CA ILE A 70 4.74 4.88 -3.70
C ILE A 70 4.58 3.71 -4.68
N HIS A 71 5.62 3.44 -5.48
CA HIS A 71 5.69 2.24 -6.28
C HIS A 71 7.07 1.61 -6.24
N GLY A 72 7.14 0.32 -6.58
CA GLY A 72 8.37 -0.43 -6.64
C GLY A 72 8.25 -1.66 -7.53
N LEU A 73 9.39 -2.12 -8.05
CA LEU A 73 9.45 -3.32 -8.88
C LEU A 73 10.00 -4.49 -8.06
N LYS A 74 11.31 -4.52 -7.83
CA LYS A 74 12.03 -5.61 -7.14
C LYS A 74 12.67 -5.14 -5.84
N ASP A 75 13.18 -3.91 -5.84
CA ASP A 75 13.89 -3.34 -4.71
C ASP A 75 12.93 -2.64 -3.75
N ASN A 76 13.39 -2.49 -2.51
CA ASN A 76 12.71 -1.66 -1.53
C ASN A 76 12.84 -0.20 -1.94
N VAL A 77 11.75 0.55 -1.80
CA VAL A 77 11.71 1.98 -2.13
C VAL A 77 11.32 2.74 -0.88
N THR A 78 12.02 3.82 -0.57
CA THR A 78 11.65 4.72 0.53
C THR A 78 11.49 6.12 -0.04
N ASP A 79 10.30 6.68 0.16
CA ASP A 79 10.03 8.10 0.03
C ASP A 79 9.84 8.63 1.46
N GLY A 80 10.24 9.86 1.78
CA GLY A 80 10.36 10.34 3.18
C GLY A 80 9.11 10.16 4.06
N LYS A 81 7.95 9.90 3.45
CA LYS A 81 6.66 9.61 4.09
C LYS A 81 6.32 8.12 4.22
N ALA A 82 6.88 7.23 3.38
CA ALA A 82 6.53 5.82 3.36
C ALA A 82 7.65 4.93 2.78
N THR A 83 7.74 3.71 3.28
CA THR A 83 8.67 2.69 2.75
C THR A 83 7.88 1.53 2.16
N LEU A 84 8.17 1.16 0.92
CA LEU A 84 7.67 -0.05 0.28
C LEU A 84 8.74 -1.13 0.37
N ILE A 85 8.43 -2.22 1.06
CA ILE A 85 9.23 -3.43 1.07
C ILE A 85 8.65 -4.42 0.06
N VAL A 86 9.46 -4.92 -0.85
CA VAL A 86 9.06 -5.95 -1.81
C VAL A 86 9.72 -7.27 -1.41
N ALA A 87 8.92 -8.32 -1.19
CA ALA A 87 9.44 -9.62 -0.84
C ALA A 87 10.24 -10.23 -2.00
N VAL A 88 11.22 -11.07 -1.67
CA VAL A 88 11.97 -11.84 -2.68
C VAL A 88 11.00 -12.68 -3.51
N GLY A 89 11.11 -12.60 -4.84
CA GLY A 89 10.17 -13.25 -5.77
C GLY A 89 8.83 -12.52 -5.94
N ARG A 90 8.66 -11.35 -5.31
CA ARG A 90 7.58 -10.38 -5.54
C ARG A 90 6.17 -10.90 -5.28
N LYS A 91 6.05 -11.98 -4.50
CA LYS A 91 4.75 -12.58 -4.10
C LYS A 91 4.03 -11.81 -3.00
N SER A 92 4.72 -10.87 -2.37
CA SER A 92 4.15 -10.00 -1.34
C SER A 92 4.92 -8.68 -1.30
N SER A 93 4.26 -7.66 -0.79
CA SER A 93 4.84 -6.35 -0.51
C SER A 93 4.22 -5.77 0.75
N THR A 94 4.91 -4.85 1.38
CA THR A 94 4.43 -4.16 2.57
C THR A 94 4.71 -2.68 2.45
N LEU A 95 3.66 -1.88 2.55
CA LEU A 95 3.77 -0.44 2.73
C LEU A 95 3.92 -0.14 4.22
N ILE A 96 4.95 0.60 4.57
CA ILE A 96 5.25 1.01 5.94
C ILE A 96 5.09 2.52 6.02
N LEU A 97 4.16 2.98 6.84
CA LEU A 97 4.11 4.38 7.26
C LEU A 97 4.86 4.46 8.59
N PRO A 98 5.98 5.20 8.68
CA PRO A 98 6.84 5.19 9.86
C PRO A 98 6.21 5.92 11.06
N ARG A 99 5.26 6.83 10.80
CA ARG A 99 4.49 7.57 11.82
C ARG A 99 3.08 7.75 11.30
N VAL A 100 2.11 7.12 11.93
CA VAL A 100 0.70 7.26 11.58
C VAL A 100 0.09 8.42 12.36
N THR A 101 -0.70 9.24 11.68
CA THR A 101 -1.50 10.30 12.29
C THR A 101 -2.99 10.02 12.10
N LEU A 102 -3.87 10.70 12.84
CA LEU A 102 -5.31 10.69 12.54
C LEU A 102 -5.61 11.10 11.08
N GLY A 103 -4.77 11.97 10.53
CA GLY A 103 -4.83 12.39 9.14
C GLY A 103 -4.44 11.30 8.13
N ASP A 104 -3.98 10.13 8.58
CA ASP A 104 -3.66 8.96 7.76
C ASP A 104 -4.80 7.93 7.72
N ALA A 105 -5.85 8.10 8.51
CA ALA A 105 -7.05 7.28 8.41
C ALA A 105 -7.66 7.41 7.00
N GLY A 106 -8.01 6.28 6.38
CA GLY A 106 -8.50 6.24 5.01
C GLY A 106 -8.44 4.85 4.42
N VAL A 107 -8.74 4.76 3.13
CA VAL A 107 -8.69 3.51 2.37
C VAL A 107 -7.36 3.42 1.64
N TYR A 108 -6.66 2.30 1.80
CA TYR A 108 -5.38 2.02 1.16
C TYR A 108 -5.52 0.81 0.27
N TYR A 109 -4.98 0.89 -0.92
CA TYR A 109 -5.09 -0.22 -1.86
C TYR A 109 -3.82 -0.37 -2.69
N CYS A 110 -3.49 -1.63 -2.96
CA CYS A 110 -2.37 -2.00 -3.81
C CYS A 110 -2.87 -2.46 -5.17
N ILE A 111 -2.16 -2.09 -6.22
CA ILE A 111 -2.43 -2.57 -7.58
C ILE A 111 -1.13 -2.96 -8.27
N LEU A 112 -1.23 -3.94 -9.16
CA LEU A 112 -0.19 -4.28 -10.10
C LEU A 112 -0.49 -3.60 -11.43
N ARG A 113 0.49 -2.91 -12.00
CA ARG A 113 0.38 -2.36 -13.37
C ARG A 113 1.65 -2.60 -14.14
N GLU A 114 1.52 -3.01 -15.39
CA GLU A 114 2.66 -3.07 -16.30
C GLU A 114 3.28 -1.69 -16.41
N GLY A 115 4.56 -1.59 -16.04
CA GLY A 115 5.35 -0.44 -16.42
C GLY A 115 5.50 -0.53 -17.93
N LYS A 116 4.77 0.31 -18.66
CA LYS A 116 5.07 0.52 -20.07
C LYS A 116 6.52 1.00 -20.07
N GLY A 117 7.43 0.22 -20.66
CA GLY A 117 8.78 0.69 -20.88
C GLY A 117 8.64 1.93 -21.74
N ASP A 118 8.80 3.11 -21.17
CA ASP A 118 9.00 4.34 -21.92
C ASP A 118 10.40 4.24 -22.54
N GLU A 119 10.52 3.38 -23.55
CA GLU A 119 11.49 3.57 -24.61
C GLU A 119 11.08 4.88 -25.31
N ASN A 120 11.79 5.96 -24.94
CA ASN A 120 11.69 7.33 -25.43
C ASN A 120 10.54 8.18 -24.86
N LEU A 121 10.88 9.02 -23.88
CA LEU A 121 10.38 10.39 -23.88
C LEU A 121 11.57 11.32 -24.20
N PRO A 122 11.46 12.22 -25.21
CA PRO A 122 12.46 13.25 -25.46
C PRO A 122 12.58 14.27 -24.33
#